data_AF-A0A101LR12-F1
#
_entry.id   AF-A0A101LR12-F1
#
_cell.length_a   1.000
_cell.length_b   1.000
_cell.length_c   1.000
_cell.angle_alpha   90.00
_cell.angle_beta   90.00
_cell.angle_gamma   90.00
#
_symmetry.space_group_name_H-M   'P 1'
#
loop_
_entity.id
_entity.type
_entity.pdbx_description
1 polymer ?
#
loop_
_entity_poly.entity_id
_entity_poly.type
_entity_poly.pdbx_seq_one_letter_code
_entity_poly.pdbx_strand_id
1 'polypeptide(L)'
;MKGLAQILEALDPPVKHLAEWRTEGLFLTLLDPGVPAKVTRFISRKTLADADTLNVVVLYAVNELRLKGSHIPLEPGTLLIR
;
A
#
# COMPACT_ATOMS: atom_id res chain seq x y z
N MET A 1 -10.54 -4.83 -13.50
CA MET A 1 -10.07 -5.02 -12.11
C MET A 1 -8.58 -4.74 -12.07
N LYS A 2 -8.14 -3.73 -11.31
CA LYS A 2 -6.71 -3.49 -11.10
C LYS A 2 -6.24 -4.32 -9.91
N GLY A 3 -5.22 -5.17 -10.10
CA GLY A 3 -4.66 -5.97 -9.00
C GLY A 3 -3.80 -5.13 -8.06
N LEU A 4 -3.50 -5.66 -6.87
CA LEU A 4 -2.61 -5.01 -5.88
C LEU A 4 -1.30 -4.51 -6.51
N ALA A 5 -0.68 -5.29 -7.40
CA ALA A 5 0.56 -4.90 -8.07
C ALA A 5 0.44 -3.58 -8.86
N GLN A 6 -0.62 -3.41 -9.65
CA GLN A 6 -0.84 -2.18 -10.42
C GLN A 6 -1.01 -0.93 -9.55
N ILE A 7 -1.55 -1.10 -8.34
CA ILE A 7 -1.69 0.00 -7.38
C ILE A 7 -0.33 0.36 -6.81
N LEU A 8 0.43 -0.63 -6.39
CA LEU A 8 1.75 -0.43 -5.83
C LEU A 8 2.71 0.20 -6.84
N GLU A 9 2.57 -0.15 -8.12
CA GLU A 9 3.25 0.50 -9.24
C GLU A 9 2.79 1.95 -9.45
N ALA A 10 1.48 2.24 -9.34
CA ALA A 10 0.96 3.60 -9.49
C ALA A 10 1.41 4.56 -8.36
N LEU A 11 1.87 4.03 -7.23
CA LEU A 11 2.46 4.81 -6.14
C LEU A 11 3.95 5.12 -6.37
N ASP A 12 4.57 4.50 -7.38
CA ASP A 12 5.97 4.72 -7.76
C ASP A 12 6.05 5.63 -9.00
N PRO A 13 6.63 6.85 -8.91
CA PRO A 13 7.24 7.49 -7.73
C PRO A 13 6.23 8.22 -6.81
N PRO A 14 6.59 8.48 -5.53
CA PRO A 14 7.90 8.21 -4.91
C PRO A 14 7.99 6.88 -4.16
N VAL A 15 6.89 6.15 -3.99
CA VAL A 15 6.84 4.99 -3.10
C VAL A 15 7.40 3.76 -3.77
N LYS A 16 8.41 3.14 -3.14
CA LYS A 16 8.83 1.77 -3.45
C LYS A 16 8.11 0.79 -2.54
N HIS A 17 7.94 -0.44 -3.02
CA HIS A 17 7.27 -1.48 -2.27
C HIS A 17 8.08 -2.79 -2.24
N LEU A 18 7.93 -3.53 -1.15
CA LEU A 18 8.42 -4.91 -1.00
C LEU A 18 7.24 -5.78 -0.55
N ALA A 19 7.04 -6.89 -1.24
CA ALA A 19 5.95 -7.82 -1.00
C ALA A 19 6.52 -9.21 -0.67
N GLU A 20 6.40 -9.62 0.59
CA GLU A 20 6.87 -10.93 1.07
C GLU A 20 5.68 -11.85 1.36
N TRP A 21 5.47 -12.82 0.48
CA TRP A 21 4.42 -13.83 0.65
C TRP A 21 4.78 -14.83 1.73
N ARG A 22 3.82 -15.12 2.61
CA ARG A 22 3.89 -16.11 3.68
C ARG A 22 2.67 -17.04 3.60
N THR A 23 2.70 -18.14 4.33
CA THR A 23 1.58 -19.10 4.36
C THR A 23 0.27 -18.42 4.72
N GLU A 24 0.27 -17.50 5.69
CA GLU A 24 -0.94 -16.85 6.22
C GLU A 24 -1.36 -15.57 5.48
N GLY A 25 -0.54 -15.05 4.58
CA GLY A 25 -0.81 -13.77 3.93
C GLY A 25 0.44 -13.10 3.34
N LEU A 26 0.41 -11.77 3.28
CA LEU A 26 1.44 -10.95 2.67
C LEU A 26 1.98 -9.93 3.67
N PHE A 27 3.30 -9.85 3.82
CA PHE A 27 3.92 -8.67 4.42
C PHE A 27 4.21 -7.66 3.31
N LEU A 28 3.45 -6.56 3.32
CA LEU A 28 3.66 -5.44 2.43
C LEU A 28 4.43 -4.36 3.17
N THR A 29 5.59 -3.98 2.66
CA THR A 29 6.34 -2.80 3.10
C THR A 29 6.28 -1.74 2.02
N LEU A 30 5.84 -0.54 2.40
CA LEU A 30 5.91 0.67 1.60
C LEU A 30 6.99 1.58 2.18
N LEU A 31 7.81 2.18 1.32
CA LEU A 31 8.81 3.15 1.70
C LEU A 31 8.91 4.26 0.68
N ASP A 32 9.22 5.47 1.12
CA ASP A 32 9.62 6.55 0.25
C ASP A 32 11.13 6.73 0.43
N PRO A 33 11.99 6.51 -0.57
CA PRO A 33 13.44 6.63 -0.42
C PRO A 33 13.91 8.10 -0.31
N GLY A 34 13.06 9.08 -0.66
CA GLY A 34 13.37 10.50 -0.55
C GLY A 34 13.26 11.05 0.88
N VAL A 35 12.63 10.30 1.79
CA VAL A 35 12.46 10.66 3.21
C VAL A 35 12.63 9.42 4.09
N PRO A 36 12.92 9.52 5.40
CA PRO A 36 13.03 8.34 6.27
C PRO A 36 11.65 7.75 6.64
N ALA A 37 10.76 7.54 5.66
CA ALA A 37 9.40 7.04 5.85
C ALA A 37 9.27 5.59 5.37
N LYS A 38 8.85 4.71 6.29
CA LYS A 38 8.57 3.29 6.02
C LYS A 38 7.33 2.85 6.79
N VAL A 39 6.50 2.02 6.16
CA VAL A 39 5.33 1.39 6.76
C VAL A 39 5.30 -0.07 6.35
N THR A 40 5.12 -0.97 7.31
CA THR A 40 4.92 -2.40 7.05
C THR A 40 3.54 -2.82 7.56
N ARG A 41 2.85 -3.65 6.78
CA ARG A 41 1.56 -4.25 7.13
C ARG A 41 1.55 -5.72 6.79
N PHE A 42 1.02 -6.51 7.71
CA PHE A 42 0.60 -7.87 7.39
C PHE A 42 -0.84 -7.83 6.86
N ILE A 43 -1.06 -8.47 5.72
CA ILE A 43 -2.34 -8.56 5.04
C ILE A 43 -2.71 -10.04 4.97
N SER A 44 -3.71 -10.45 5.74
CA SER A 44 -4.15 -11.85 5.77
C SER A 44 -4.68 -12.32 4.41
N ARG A 45 -4.67 -13.63 4.13
CA ARG A 45 -5.33 -14.19 2.93
C ARG A 45 -6.79 -13.77 2.79
N LYS A 46 -7.54 -13.71 3.89
CA LYS A 46 -8.93 -13.27 3.90
C LYS A 46 -9.05 -11.83 3.42
N THR A 47 -8.17 -10.96 3.89
CA THR A 47 -8.12 -9.55 3.47
C THR A 47 -7.68 -9.40 2.02
N LEU A 48 -6.72 -10.20 1.56
CA LEU A 48 -6.28 -10.17 0.15
C LEU A 48 -7.39 -10.59 -0.83
N ALA A 49 -8.32 -11.43 -0.38
CA ALA A 49 -9.46 -11.88 -1.18
C ALA A 49 -10.64 -10.87 -1.21
N ASP A 50 -10.59 -9.82 -0.39
CA ASP A 50 -11.61 -8.78 -0.30
C ASP A 50 -11.02 -7.44 -0.75
N ALA A 51 -11.42 -6.99 -1.95
CA ALA A 51 -10.90 -5.78 -2.57
C ALA A 51 -11.16 -4.52 -1.73
N ASP A 52 -12.32 -4.41 -1.08
CA ASP A 52 -12.68 -3.24 -0.29
C ASP A 52 -11.85 -3.17 0.99
N THR A 53 -11.71 -4.31 1.69
CA THR A 53 -10.87 -4.35 2.88
C THR A 53 -9.40 -4.14 2.52
N LEU A 54 -8.91 -4.72 1.42
CA LEU A 54 -7.54 -4.52 0.95
C LEU A 54 -7.26 -3.05 0.63
N ASN A 55 -8.20 -2.38 -0.05
CA ASN A 55 -8.12 -0.95 -0.35
C ASN A 55 -7.92 -0.10 0.90
N VAL A 56 -8.75 -0.34 1.92
CA VAL A 56 -8.70 0.39 3.18
C VAL A 56 -7.34 0.19 3.85
N VAL A 57 -6.82 -1.05 3.87
CA VAL A 57 -5.50 -1.35 4.47
C VAL A 57 -4.37 -0.62 3.73
N VAL A 58 -4.36 -0.65 2.40
CA VAL A 58 -3.33 0.05 1.61
C VAL A 58 -3.45 1.56 1.79
N LEU A 59 -4.65 2.13 1.75
CA LEU A 59 -4.88 3.57 1.95
C LEU A 59 -4.39 4.04 3.32
N TYR A 60 -4.66 3.28 4.40
CA TYR A 60 -4.12 3.60 5.71
C TYR A 60 -2.59 3.56 5.76
N ALA A 61 -1.96 2.58 5.08
CA ALA A 61 -0.50 2.51 5.02
C ALA A 61 0.11 3.71 4.26
N VAL A 62 -0.53 4.13 3.16
CA VAL A 62 -0.11 5.32 2.39
C VAL A 62 -0.30 6.59 3.20
N ASN A 63 -1.42 6.74 3.91
CA ASN A 63 -1.64 7.88 4.81
C ASN A 63 -0.61 7.93 5.94
N GLU A 64 -0.23 6.78 6.51
CA GLU A 64 0.85 6.72 7.50
C GLU A 64 2.20 7.16 6.90
N LEU A 65 2.52 6.78 5.65
CA LEU A 65 3.71 7.31 4.96
C LEU A 65 3.66 8.84 4.82
N ARG A 66 2.51 9.41 4.48
CA ARG A 66 2.34 10.88 4.39
C ARG A 66 2.54 11.56 5.73
N LEU A 67 2.01 10.98 6.82
CA LEU A 67 2.27 11.47 8.19
C LEU A 67 3.75 11.43 8.58
N LYS A 68 4.53 10.54 7.96
CA LYS A 68 5.99 10.44 8.11
C LYS A 68 6.77 11.35 7.16
N GLY A 69 6.10 12.23 6.42
CA GLY A 69 6.70 13.23 5.55
C GLY A 69 6.83 12.84 4.08
N SER A 70 6.28 11.69 3.67
CA SER A 70 6.24 11.33 2.24
C SER A 70 5.23 12.19 1.48
N HIS A 71 5.62 12.69 0.30
CA HIS A 71 4.80 13.60 -0.50
C HIS A 71 3.98 12.84 -1.55
N ILE A 72 3.27 11.80 -1.13
CA ILE A 72 2.47 10.95 -2.01
C ILE A 72 1.25 11.73 -2.51
N PRO A 73 1.06 11.88 -3.83
CA PRO A 73 -0.13 12.52 -4.39
C PRO A 73 -1.31 11.57 -4.27
N LEU A 74 -2.11 11.72 -3.21
CA LEU A 74 -3.40 11.03 -3.04
C LEU A 74 -4.52 12.04 -3.28
N GLU A 75 -5.28 11.86 -4.37
CA GLU A 75 -6.49 12.63 -4.60
C GLU A 75 -7.60 12.20 -3.62
N PRO A 76 -8.47 13.13 -3.17
CA PRO A 76 -9.65 12.78 -2.39
C PRO A 76 -10.53 11.77 -3.14
N GLY A 77 -10.90 10.66 -2.49
CA GLY A 77 -11.74 9.62 -3.11
C GLY A 77 -10.98 8.58 -3.96
N THR A 78 -9.65 8.53 -3.87
CA THR A 78 -8.85 7.49 -4.52
C THR A 78 -9.24 6.09 -4.01
N LEU A 79 -10.02 5.36 -4.80
CA LEU A 79 -10.17 3.91 -4.70
C LEU A 79 -9.01 3.26 -5.45
N LEU A 80 -8.18 2.51 -4.73
CA LEU A 80 -6.98 1.90 -5.32
C LEU A 80 -7.38 0.68 -6.19
N ILE A 81 -8.31 -0.15 -5.71
CA ILE A 81 -8.88 -1.34 -6.37
C ILE A 81 -10.35 -1.05 -6.73
N ARG A 82 -10.73 -1.39 -7.96
CA ARG A 82 -12.13 -1.52 -8.42
C ARG A 82 -12.34 -2.90 -9.02
#